data_AF-A0A357Y1F1-F1
#
_entry.id   AF-A0A357Y1F1-F1
#
_cell.length_a   1.000
_cell.length_b   1.000
_cell.length_c   1.000
_cell.angle_alpha   90.00
_cell.angle_beta   90.00
_cell.angle_gamma   90.00
#
_symmetry.space_group_name_H-M   'P 1'
#
loop_
_entity.id
_entity.type
_entity.pdbx_description
1 polymer ?
#
loop_
_entity_poly.entity_id
_entity_poly.type
_entity_poly.pdbx_seq_one_letter_code
_entity_poly.pdbx_strand_id
1 'polypeptide(L)'
;MDKNAIKKYAIWARRELIERVTQRAWRYEVKDNTPQAGLTAIEGRVLEPVEQRQRERLVREVQAHGFQAVMEEAAYTWFNRFAALRFMEVNGYLPSHVRIFSDEQGAFQPEILHACLTMDEPWLDQARIFAMQENNETEALYKYLLIAQCNALGEVLPAMFEPLADWTELLLPDNLLRGESVLAHLVADIPEEDWRDAVQIIGWLYQYYNTEPKNAVFAAKDKVKKEDIPAAT
;
A
#
# COMPACT_ATOMS: atom_id res chain seq x y z
N MET A 1 16.45 13.45 12.35
CA MET A 1 15.37 12.50 12.65
C MET A 1 14.44 12.99 13.74
N ASP A 2 13.32 13.54 13.31
CA ASP A 2 12.16 13.88 14.13
C ASP A 2 11.31 12.64 14.41
N LYS A 3 11.63 11.95 15.51
CA LYS A 3 10.88 10.77 15.95
C LYS A 3 9.42 11.06 16.30
N ASN A 4 9.08 12.30 16.66
CA ASN A 4 7.71 12.66 17.00
C ASN A 4 6.85 12.75 15.74
N ALA A 5 7.38 13.32 14.66
CA ALA A 5 6.74 13.34 13.35
C ALA A 5 6.50 11.91 12.84
N ILE A 6 7.55 11.07 12.83
CA ILE A 6 7.47 9.66 12.40
C ILE A 6 6.43 8.89 13.23
N LYS A 7 6.42 9.08 14.55
CA LYS A 7 5.45 8.42 15.44
C LYS A 7 4.01 8.84 15.14
N LYS A 8 3.76 10.14 14.99
CA LYS A 8 2.42 10.66 14.69
C LYS A 8 1.92 10.12 13.36
N TYR A 9 2.77 10.18 12.32
CA TYR A 9 2.45 9.64 11.01
C TYR A 9 2.15 8.14 11.08
N ALA A 10 3.04 7.31 11.65
CA ALA A 10 2.88 5.85 11.60
C ALA A 10 1.62 5.35 12.32
N ILE A 11 1.27 5.95 13.47
CA ILE A 11 0.05 5.60 14.22
C ILE A 11 -1.19 6.03 13.45
N TRP A 12 -1.18 7.24 12.87
CA TRP A 12 -2.30 7.72 12.05
C TRP A 12 -2.46 6.88 10.78
N ALA A 13 -1.37 6.64 10.05
CA ALA A 13 -1.34 5.89 8.81
C ALA A 13 -1.85 4.47 8.98
N ARG A 14 -1.60 3.82 10.12
CA ARG A 14 -2.20 2.52 10.45
C ARG A 14 -3.72 2.58 10.39
N ARG A 15 -4.32 3.47 11.19
CA ARG A 15 -5.78 3.57 11.31
C ARG A 15 -6.40 3.94 9.97
N GLU A 16 -5.80 4.91 9.29
CA GLU A 16 -6.22 5.38 7.97
C GLU A 16 -6.15 4.24 6.94
N LEU A 17 -5.04 3.52 6.85
CA LEU A 17 -4.90 2.41 5.90
C LEU A 17 -5.90 1.29 6.17
N ILE A 18 -6.09 0.88 7.43
CA ILE A 18 -7.09 -0.12 7.81
C ILE A 18 -8.49 0.33 7.36
N GLU A 19 -8.84 1.59 7.60
CA GLU A 19 -10.11 2.15 7.15
C GLU A 19 -10.25 2.11 5.62
N ARG A 20 -9.21 2.53 4.89
CA ARG A 20 -9.24 2.59 3.43
C ARG A 20 -9.28 1.22 2.77
N VAL A 21 -8.50 0.25 3.24
CA VAL A 21 -8.55 -1.13 2.70
C VAL A 21 -9.89 -1.79 3.03
N THR A 22 -10.48 -1.47 4.19
CA THR A 22 -11.84 -1.91 4.55
C THR A 22 -12.88 -1.35 3.59
N GLN A 23 -12.81 -0.05 3.29
CA GLN A 23 -13.69 0.58 2.29
C GLN A 23 -13.52 -0.05 0.91
N ARG A 24 -12.28 -0.39 0.49
CA ARG A 24 -12.02 -1.14 -0.74
C ARG A 24 -12.68 -2.51 -0.71
N ALA A 25 -12.50 -3.29 0.36
CA ALA A 25 -13.12 -4.61 0.50
C ALA A 25 -14.65 -4.55 0.38
N TRP A 26 -15.28 -3.56 1.01
CA TRP A 26 -16.73 -3.36 0.92
C TRP A 26 -17.22 -3.05 -0.49
N ARG A 27 -16.45 -2.28 -1.28
CA ARG A 27 -16.74 -2.05 -2.70
C ARG A 27 -16.63 -3.32 -3.55
N TYR A 28 -15.93 -4.34 -3.07
CA TYR A 28 -15.93 -5.66 -3.69
C TYR A 28 -16.93 -6.63 -3.03
N GLU A 29 -17.88 -6.11 -2.26
CA GLU A 29 -18.88 -6.88 -1.51
C GLU A 29 -18.24 -7.96 -0.60
N VAL A 30 -17.02 -7.70 -0.12
CA VAL A 30 -16.35 -8.52 0.90
C VAL A 30 -16.53 -7.81 2.23
N LYS A 31 -17.29 -8.42 3.15
CA LYS A 31 -17.66 -7.87 4.47
C LYS A 31 -17.41 -8.93 5.56
N ASP A 32 -17.48 -8.50 6.82
CA ASP A 32 -17.31 -9.37 8.00
C ASP A 32 -18.21 -10.62 7.97
N ASN A 33 -19.44 -10.50 7.45
CA ASN A 33 -20.37 -11.61 7.33
C ASN A 33 -20.13 -12.36 6.01
N THR A 34 -19.48 -13.53 6.13
CA THR A 34 -19.21 -14.56 5.10
C THR A 34 -19.36 -14.08 3.65
N PRO A 35 -18.29 -13.58 3.03
CA PRO A 35 -18.39 -13.00 1.69
C PRO A 35 -18.77 -14.06 0.65
N GLN A 36 -19.66 -13.69 -0.29
CA GLN A 36 -20.19 -14.61 -1.29
C GLN A 36 -19.12 -14.91 -2.36
N ALA A 37 -18.83 -16.20 -2.55
CA ALA A 37 -17.91 -16.68 -3.57
C ALA A 37 -18.55 -16.66 -4.98
N GLY A 38 -17.72 -16.56 -6.01
CA GLY A 38 -18.16 -16.73 -7.41
C GLY A 38 -18.96 -15.58 -8.01
N LEU A 39 -18.94 -14.37 -7.43
CA LEU A 39 -19.53 -13.20 -8.08
C LEU A 39 -18.66 -12.76 -9.27
N THR A 40 -19.30 -12.63 -10.43
CA THR A 40 -18.70 -12.11 -11.67
C THR A 40 -19.00 -10.64 -11.90
N ALA A 41 -19.92 -10.06 -11.13
CA ALA A 41 -20.30 -8.66 -11.18
C ALA A 41 -20.60 -8.13 -9.78
N ILE A 42 -20.38 -6.82 -9.60
CA ILE A 42 -20.61 -6.09 -8.35
C ILE A 42 -21.34 -4.80 -8.69
N GLU A 43 -22.45 -4.53 -8.01
CA GLU A 43 -23.29 -3.36 -8.29
C GLU A 43 -23.63 -3.18 -9.79
N GLY A 44 -23.76 -4.28 -10.54
CA GLY A 44 -24.04 -4.27 -11.99
C GLY A 44 -22.81 -4.06 -12.90
N ARG A 45 -21.62 -3.84 -12.33
CA ARG A 45 -20.33 -3.80 -13.06
C ARG A 45 -19.75 -5.20 -13.16
N VAL A 46 -19.53 -5.69 -14.38
CA VAL A 46 -18.78 -6.93 -14.60
C VAL A 46 -17.33 -6.71 -14.19
N LEU A 47 -16.82 -7.60 -13.34
CA LEU A 47 -15.43 -7.57 -12.90
C LEU A 47 -14.52 -8.07 -14.03
N GLU A 48 -13.36 -7.45 -14.19
CA GLU A 48 -12.34 -7.99 -15.11
C GLU A 48 -11.84 -9.36 -14.62
N PRO A 49 -11.32 -10.23 -15.52
CA PRO A 49 -10.81 -11.54 -15.12
C PRO A 49 -9.75 -11.50 -14.01
N VAL A 50 -8.93 -10.44 -13.97
CA VAL A 50 -7.97 -10.23 -12.88
C VAL A 50 -8.67 -9.90 -11.57
N GLU A 51 -9.63 -8.97 -11.58
CA GLU A 51 -10.41 -8.60 -10.38
C GLU A 51 -11.21 -9.78 -9.83
N GLN A 52 -11.75 -10.64 -10.70
CA GLN A 52 -12.45 -11.87 -10.28
C GLN A 52 -11.52 -12.80 -9.50
N ARG A 53 -10.31 -13.09 -10.03
CA ARG A 53 -9.31 -13.93 -9.35
C ARG A 53 -8.85 -13.31 -8.03
N GLN A 54 -8.57 -12.02 -8.03
CA GLN A 54 -8.15 -11.28 -6.84
C GLN A 54 -9.23 -11.31 -5.75
N ARG A 55 -10.49 -11.10 -6.14
CA ARG A 55 -11.64 -11.17 -5.23
C ARG A 55 -11.85 -12.58 -4.69
N GLU A 56 -11.79 -13.61 -5.52
CA GLU A 56 -11.90 -15.00 -5.07
C GLU A 56 -10.84 -15.34 -4.03
N ARG A 57 -9.60 -14.88 -4.23
CA ARG A 57 -8.52 -15.04 -3.27
C ARG A 57 -8.81 -14.27 -1.98
N LEU A 58 -9.23 -13.00 -2.07
CA LEU A 58 -9.65 -12.20 -0.92
C LEU A 58 -10.73 -12.89 -0.08
N VAL A 59 -11.76 -13.45 -0.73
CA VAL A 59 -12.84 -14.19 -0.08
C VAL A 59 -12.30 -15.39 0.70
N ARG A 60 -11.35 -16.14 0.12
CA ARG A 60 -10.73 -17.28 0.80
C ARG A 60 -9.90 -16.85 2.02
N GLU A 61 -9.10 -15.80 1.89
CA GLU A 61 -8.33 -15.27 3.03
C GLU A 61 -9.25 -14.83 4.17
N VAL A 62 -10.33 -14.10 3.86
CA VAL A 62 -11.32 -13.66 4.86
C VAL A 62 -12.01 -14.84 5.53
N GLN A 63 -12.32 -15.90 4.79
CA GLN A 63 -12.92 -17.12 5.35
C GLN A 63 -11.94 -17.91 6.23
N ALA A 64 -10.65 -17.89 5.90
CA ALA A 64 -9.62 -18.64 6.63
C ALA A 64 -9.13 -17.91 7.89
N HIS A 65 -8.93 -16.60 7.80
CA HIS A 65 -8.24 -15.80 8.82
C HIS A 65 -9.15 -14.77 9.51
N GLY A 66 -10.35 -14.54 9.00
CA GLY A 66 -11.28 -13.54 9.51
C GLY A 66 -11.02 -12.16 8.91
N PHE A 67 -12.10 -11.41 8.69
CA PHE A 67 -12.05 -10.13 7.96
C PHE A 67 -11.09 -9.12 8.59
N GLN A 68 -11.15 -8.91 9.91
CA GLN A 68 -10.29 -7.95 10.60
C GLN A 68 -8.79 -8.27 10.42
N ALA A 69 -8.39 -9.54 10.55
CA ALA A 69 -7.00 -9.94 10.39
C ALA A 69 -6.50 -9.71 8.95
N VAL A 70 -7.35 -9.98 7.96
CA VAL A 70 -7.02 -9.76 6.54
C VAL A 70 -6.91 -8.26 6.22
N MET A 71 -7.76 -7.40 6.79
CA MET A 71 -7.64 -5.94 6.61
C MET A 71 -6.37 -5.40 7.27
N GLU A 72 -6.01 -5.90 8.45
CA GLU A 72 -4.76 -5.57 9.14
C GLU A 72 -3.53 -5.95 8.31
N GLU A 73 -3.51 -7.16 7.75
CA GLU A 73 -2.45 -7.65 6.87
C GLU A 73 -2.33 -6.80 5.60
N ALA A 74 -3.45 -6.48 4.94
CA ALA A 74 -3.47 -5.66 3.74
C ALA A 74 -2.96 -4.23 4.01
N ALA A 75 -3.42 -3.63 5.12
CA ALA A 75 -2.99 -2.30 5.53
C ALA A 75 -1.49 -2.27 5.82
N TYR A 76 -0.98 -3.26 6.57
CA TYR A 76 0.45 -3.38 6.87
C TYR A 76 1.29 -3.58 5.62
N THR A 77 0.82 -4.41 4.68
CA THR A 77 1.48 -4.65 3.40
C THR A 77 1.63 -3.34 2.61
N TRP A 78 0.58 -2.54 2.50
CA TRP A 78 0.65 -1.25 1.81
C TRP A 78 1.49 -0.23 2.55
N PHE A 79 1.39 -0.17 3.88
CA PHE A 79 2.26 0.68 4.70
C PHE A 79 3.75 0.39 4.45
N ASN A 80 4.13 -0.89 4.48
CA ASN A 80 5.49 -1.35 4.21
C ASN A 80 5.96 -0.90 2.82
N ARG A 81 5.17 -1.17 1.78
CA ARG A 81 5.53 -0.78 0.41
C ARG A 81 5.66 0.73 0.22
N PHE A 82 4.77 1.51 0.83
CA PHE A 82 4.86 2.97 0.74
C PHE A 82 6.11 3.47 1.46
N ALA A 83 6.40 2.97 2.67
CA ALA A 83 7.64 3.31 3.36
C ALA A 83 8.89 2.89 2.57
N ALA A 84 8.89 1.69 1.98
CA ALA A 84 10.00 1.18 1.19
C ALA A 84 10.22 2.01 -0.09
N LEU A 85 9.17 2.30 -0.85
CA LEU A 85 9.25 3.15 -2.04
C LEU A 85 9.72 4.56 -1.70
N ARG A 86 9.22 5.16 -0.61
CA ARG A 86 9.64 6.51 -0.18
C ARG A 86 11.11 6.51 0.21
N PHE A 87 11.56 5.47 0.90
CA PHE A 87 12.97 5.30 1.21
C PHE A 87 13.81 5.15 -0.07
N MET A 88 13.39 4.32 -1.01
CA MET A 88 14.13 4.09 -2.25
C MET A 88 14.19 5.34 -3.13
N GLU A 89 13.11 6.09 -3.27
CA GLU A 89 13.09 7.30 -4.11
C GLU A 89 13.97 8.42 -3.54
N VAL A 90 13.95 8.63 -2.22
CA VAL A 90 14.76 9.70 -1.58
C VAL A 90 16.24 9.39 -1.66
N ASN A 91 16.61 8.11 -1.59
CA ASN A 91 18.00 7.67 -1.63
C ASN A 91 18.49 7.30 -3.03
N GLY A 92 17.67 7.51 -4.07
CA GLY A 92 18.05 7.23 -5.46
C GLY A 92 18.25 5.75 -5.77
N TYR A 93 17.60 4.86 -5.03
CA TYR A 93 17.69 3.40 -5.18
C TYR A 93 16.66 2.81 -6.13
N LEU A 94 15.74 3.62 -6.66
CA LEU A 94 14.85 3.20 -7.74
C LEU A 94 15.66 3.00 -9.03
N PRO A 95 15.54 1.86 -9.73
CA PRO A 95 16.30 1.59 -10.95
C PRO A 95 16.08 2.63 -12.06
N SER A 96 14.85 3.15 -12.18
CA SER A 96 14.49 4.17 -13.16
C SER A 96 14.96 5.57 -12.78
N HIS A 97 15.35 5.78 -11.52
CA HIS A 97 15.60 7.09 -10.89
C HIS A 97 14.43 8.07 -10.90
N VAL A 98 13.26 7.66 -11.38
CA VAL A 98 12.03 8.46 -11.40
C VAL A 98 11.37 8.40 -10.02
N ARG A 99 11.01 9.56 -9.45
CA ARG A 99 10.33 9.59 -8.16
C ARG A 99 8.86 9.15 -8.26
N ILE A 100 8.40 8.38 -7.29
CA ILE A 100 7.07 7.76 -7.28
C ILE A 100 6.06 8.63 -6.55
N PHE A 101 6.47 9.32 -5.49
CA PHE A 101 5.56 10.12 -4.65
C PHE A 101 5.81 11.61 -4.73
N SER A 102 7.02 12.03 -5.05
CA SER A 102 7.44 13.44 -4.97
C SER A 102 8.12 13.93 -6.24
N ASP A 103 8.26 15.25 -6.35
CA ASP A 103 9.14 15.87 -7.34
C ASP A 103 10.58 15.98 -6.80
N GLU A 104 11.50 16.50 -7.60
CA GLU A 104 12.90 16.73 -7.21
C GLU A 104 13.05 17.72 -6.04
N GLN A 105 12.05 18.58 -5.80
CA GLN A 105 12.04 19.53 -4.69
C GLN A 105 11.46 18.91 -3.41
N GLY A 106 11.02 17.65 -3.46
CA GLY A 106 10.47 16.92 -2.33
C GLY A 106 8.99 17.22 -2.05
N ALA A 107 8.31 17.98 -2.90
CA ALA A 107 6.87 18.20 -2.77
C ALA A 107 6.10 16.96 -3.25
N PHE A 108 4.91 16.72 -2.70
CA PHE A 108 4.03 15.62 -3.10
C PHE A 108 3.45 15.85 -4.51
N GLN A 109 4.26 15.54 -5.52
CA GLN A 109 3.98 15.66 -6.94
C GLN A 109 4.63 14.46 -7.64
N PRO A 110 3.93 13.31 -7.75
CA PRO A 110 4.48 12.09 -8.36
C PRO A 110 5.08 12.33 -9.75
N GLU A 111 6.41 12.35 -9.86
CA GLU A 111 7.11 12.54 -11.14
C GLU A 111 6.75 11.44 -12.15
N ILE A 112 6.56 10.21 -11.67
CA ILE A 112 6.19 9.05 -12.48
C ILE A 112 4.94 9.26 -13.35
N LEU A 113 4.00 10.13 -12.94
CA LEU A 113 2.81 10.45 -13.74
C LEU A 113 3.14 11.10 -15.09
N HIS A 114 4.26 11.81 -15.16
CA HIS A 114 4.73 12.47 -16.38
C HIS A 114 5.82 11.64 -17.07
N ALA A 115 6.77 11.12 -16.29
CA ALA A 115 7.90 10.36 -16.81
C ALA A 115 7.46 9.06 -17.51
N CYS A 116 6.35 8.44 -17.07
CA CYS A 116 5.87 7.17 -17.63
C CYS A 116 5.64 7.20 -19.15
N LEU A 117 5.39 8.38 -19.74
CA LEU A 117 5.18 8.56 -21.18
C LEU A 117 6.44 8.32 -22.03
N THR A 118 7.62 8.41 -21.41
CA THR A 118 8.92 8.31 -22.09
C THR A 118 9.82 7.24 -21.48
N MET A 119 9.40 6.60 -20.40
CA MET A 119 10.13 5.50 -19.76
C MET A 119 10.14 4.26 -20.66
N ASP A 120 11.33 3.72 -20.90
CA ASP A 120 11.55 2.46 -21.63
C ASP A 120 11.77 1.32 -20.64
N GLU A 121 10.75 1.06 -19.83
CA GLU A 121 10.77 0.04 -18.78
C GLU A 121 9.94 -1.18 -19.19
N PRO A 122 10.47 -2.41 -19.12
CA PRO A 122 9.80 -3.61 -19.66
C PRO A 122 8.52 -3.99 -18.90
N TRP A 123 8.32 -3.46 -17.68
CA TRP A 123 7.14 -3.66 -16.85
C TRP A 123 6.02 -2.64 -17.13
N LEU A 124 6.24 -1.67 -18.02
CA LEU A 124 5.23 -0.70 -18.45
C LEU A 124 4.53 -1.14 -19.74
N ASP A 125 3.20 -1.01 -19.74
CA ASP A 125 2.36 -1.12 -20.93
C ASP A 125 2.01 0.28 -21.43
N GLN A 126 2.80 0.75 -22.41
CA GLN A 126 2.65 2.10 -22.97
C GLN A 126 1.27 2.33 -23.60
N ALA A 127 0.68 1.32 -24.25
CA ALA A 127 -0.65 1.45 -24.84
C ALA A 127 -1.71 1.70 -23.75
N ARG A 128 -1.60 0.97 -22.62
CA ARG A 128 -2.48 1.17 -21.46
C ARG A 128 -2.29 2.54 -20.81
N ILE A 129 -1.05 3.01 -20.69
CA ILE A 129 -0.73 4.35 -20.14
C ILE A 129 -1.35 5.46 -20.99
N PHE A 130 -1.16 5.41 -22.31
CA PHE A 130 -1.73 6.40 -23.22
C PHE A 130 -3.27 6.41 -23.15
N ALA A 131 -3.90 5.24 -23.10
CA ALA A 131 -5.35 5.15 -22.98
C ALA A 131 -5.88 5.81 -21.68
N MET A 132 -5.24 5.54 -20.54
CA MET A 132 -5.63 6.16 -19.26
C MET A 132 -5.40 7.68 -19.25
N GLN A 133 -4.35 8.16 -19.93
CA GLN A 133 -4.09 9.60 -20.09
C GLN A 133 -5.16 10.29 -20.95
N GLU A 134 -5.49 9.73 -22.11
CA GLU A 134 -6.52 10.28 -23.00
C GLU A 134 -7.89 10.34 -22.32
N ASN A 135 -8.20 9.36 -21.48
CA ASN A 135 -9.45 9.30 -20.71
C ASN A 135 -9.43 10.14 -19.42
N ASN A 136 -8.33 10.83 -19.09
CA ASN A 136 -8.13 11.59 -17.85
C ASN A 136 -8.28 10.72 -16.58
N GLU A 137 -7.86 9.46 -16.63
CA GLU A 137 -7.94 8.49 -15.53
C GLU A 137 -6.71 8.55 -14.62
N THR A 138 -6.32 9.75 -14.17
CA THR A 138 -5.05 10.00 -13.46
C THR A 138 -4.87 9.12 -12.22
N GLU A 139 -5.92 8.92 -11.43
CA GLU A 139 -5.88 8.04 -10.25
C GLU A 139 -5.65 6.57 -10.64
N ALA A 140 -6.31 6.09 -11.69
CA ALA A 140 -6.15 4.72 -12.16
C ALA A 140 -4.74 4.49 -12.75
N LEU A 141 -4.24 5.46 -13.51
CA LEU A 141 -2.88 5.47 -14.02
C LEU A 141 -1.87 5.40 -12.87
N TYR A 142 -2.04 6.24 -11.85
CA TYR A 142 -1.14 6.26 -10.71
C TYR A 142 -1.11 4.93 -9.97
N LYS A 143 -2.27 4.31 -9.72
CA LYS A 143 -2.37 2.99 -9.11
C LYS A 143 -1.68 1.91 -9.95
N TYR A 144 -1.88 1.95 -11.28
CA TYR A 144 -1.23 1.04 -12.20
C TYR A 144 0.30 1.15 -12.10
N LEU A 145 0.83 2.37 -12.18
CA LEU A 145 2.27 2.64 -12.09
C LEU A 145 2.85 2.19 -10.75
N LEU A 146 2.14 2.46 -9.64
CA LEU A 146 2.55 2.08 -8.30
C LEU A 146 2.63 0.55 -8.12
N ILE A 147 1.62 -0.18 -8.61
CA ILE A 147 1.58 -1.64 -8.59
C ILE A 147 2.69 -2.21 -9.48
N ALA A 148 2.83 -1.70 -10.69
CA ALA A 148 3.83 -2.18 -11.64
C ALA A 148 5.26 -1.95 -11.11
N GLN A 149 5.54 -0.81 -10.50
CA GLN A 149 6.80 -0.53 -9.82
C GLN A 149 7.07 -1.48 -8.65
N CYS A 150 6.06 -1.76 -7.81
CA CYS A 150 6.19 -2.73 -6.71
C CYS A 150 6.49 -4.14 -7.23
N ASN A 151 5.79 -4.57 -8.29
CA ASN A 151 5.96 -5.89 -8.88
C ASN A 151 7.35 -6.04 -9.51
N ALA A 152 7.83 -5.04 -10.24
CA ALA A 152 9.19 -5.02 -10.80
C ALA A 152 10.27 -5.08 -9.69
N LEU A 153 10.06 -4.37 -8.58
CA LEU A 153 10.97 -4.46 -7.43
C LEU A 153 10.92 -5.82 -6.74
N GLY A 154 9.79 -6.54 -6.79
CA GLY A 154 9.67 -7.88 -6.23
C GLY A 154 10.54 -8.93 -6.91
N GLU A 155 10.88 -8.74 -8.18
CA GLU A 155 11.82 -9.62 -8.89
C GLU A 155 13.27 -9.48 -8.37
N VAL A 156 13.62 -8.30 -7.87
CA VAL A 156 14.99 -7.96 -7.44
C VAL A 156 15.15 -7.97 -5.92
N LEU A 157 14.10 -7.60 -5.19
CA LEU A 157 14.06 -7.47 -3.72
C LEU A 157 12.85 -8.23 -3.13
N PRO A 158 12.74 -9.55 -3.35
CA PRO A 158 11.55 -10.33 -2.99
C PRO A 158 11.23 -10.34 -1.49
N ALA A 159 12.21 -10.12 -0.61
CA ALA A 159 11.99 -10.05 0.83
C ALA A 159 11.29 -8.75 1.28
N MET A 160 11.40 -7.67 0.50
CA MET A 160 10.79 -6.37 0.79
C MET A 160 9.52 -6.14 -0.04
N PHE A 161 9.53 -6.62 -1.28
CA PHE A 161 8.44 -6.56 -2.22
C PHE A 161 7.99 -7.97 -2.57
N GLU A 162 7.52 -8.72 -1.57
CA GLU A 162 6.94 -10.04 -1.84
C GLU A 162 5.90 -9.91 -2.96
N PRO A 163 5.91 -10.82 -3.95
CA PRO A 163 4.94 -10.82 -5.02
C PRO A 163 3.55 -10.65 -4.42
N LEU A 164 2.88 -9.59 -4.86
CA LEU A 164 1.56 -9.22 -4.41
C LEU A 164 0.68 -10.48 -4.37
N ALA A 165 0.30 -10.93 -3.17
CA ALA A 165 -0.76 -11.93 -3.07
C ALA A 165 -1.96 -11.25 -3.70
N ASP A 166 -2.36 -11.68 -4.90
CA ASP A 166 -3.10 -10.86 -5.89
C ASP A 166 -4.27 -10.06 -5.29
N TRP A 167 -4.89 -10.58 -4.24
CA TRP A 167 -5.96 -9.93 -3.47
C TRP A 167 -5.58 -8.60 -2.79
N THR A 168 -4.31 -8.40 -2.40
CA THR A 168 -3.84 -7.16 -1.77
C THR A 168 -3.80 -5.99 -2.76
N GLU A 169 -3.58 -6.24 -4.06
CA GLU A 169 -3.73 -5.24 -5.14
C GLU A 169 -5.15 -4.69 -5.21
N LEU A 170 -6.13 -5.59 -5.10
CA LEU A 170 -7.55 -5.23 -5.10
C LEU A 170 -7.88 -4.23 -3.98
N LEU A 171 -7.19 -4.37 -2.84
CA LEU A 171 -7.36 -3.54 -1.66
C LEU A 171 -6.49 -2.27 -1.64
N LEU A 172 -5.69 -1.98 -2.67
CA LEU A 172 -4.96 -0.72 -2.75
C LEU A 172 -5.94 0.46 -2.56
N PRO A 173 -5.71 1.36 -1.58
CA PRO A 173 -6.60 2.50 -1.31
C PRO A 173 -6.87 3.35 -2.54
N ASP A 174 -8.08 3.90 -2.65
CA ASP A 174 -8.40 4.93 -3.66
C ASP A 174 -8.05 6.33 -3.15
N ASN A 175 -7.97 7.30 -4.06
CA ASN A 175 -7.70 8.72 -3.80
C ASN A 175 -6.29 8.99 -3.23
N LEU A 176 -5.30 8.24 -3.69
CA LEU A 176 -3.92 8.34 -3.24
C LEU A 176 -3.27 9.68 -3.61
N LEU A 177 -3.77 10.38 -4.64
CA LEU A 177 -3.24 11.67 -5.08
C LEU A 177 -3.83 12.88 -4.33
N ARG A 178 -4.76 12.67 -3.39
CA ARG A 178 -5.32 13.78 -2.61
C ARG A 178 -4.33 14.27 -1.56
N GLY A 179 -4.38 15.57 -1.23
CA GLY A 179 -3.48 16.20 -0.25
C GLY A 179 -3.59 15.65 1.18
N GLU A 180 -4.71 14.99 1.51
CA GLU A 180 -4.93 14.31 2.81
C GLU A 180 -4.73 12.80 2.72
N SER A 181 -4.16 12.29 1.62
CA SER A 181 -3.91 10.86 1.47
C SER A 181 -2.75 10.42 2.35
N VAL A 182 -2.69 9.11 2.62
CA VAL A 182 -1.55 8.51 3.33
C VAL A 182 -0.20 8.83 2.68
N LEU A 183 -0.14 8.95 1.34
CA LEU A 183 1.08 9.27 0.62
C LEU A 183 1.44 10.76 0.73
N ALA A 184 0.44 11.64 0.70
CA ALA A 184 0.67 13.07 0.90
C ALA A 184 1.25 13.35 2.29
N HIS A 185 0.67 12.74 3.33
CA HIS A 185 1.19 12.82 4.69
C HIS A 185 2.57 12.16 4.84
N LEU A 186 2.82 11.03 4.16
CA LEU A 186 4.14 10.38 4.16
C LEU A 186 5.25 11.30 3.66
N VAL A 187 4.96 12.07 2.60
CA VAL A 187 5.90 13.01 1.97
C VAL A 187 6.01 14.32 2.76
N ALA A 188 4.89 14.86 3.25
CA ALA A 188 4.84 16.18 3.86
C ALA A 188 5.14 16.20 5.37
N ASP A 189 4.67 15.21 6.12
CA ASP A 189 4.77 15.22 7.59
C ASP A 189 6.15 14.76 8.09
N ILE A 190 6.86 13.94 7.30
CA ILE A 190 8.19 13.45 7.63
C ILE A 190 9.21 14.18 6.76
N PRO A 191 10.13 14.97 7.36
CA PRO A 191 11.15 15.69 6.61
C PRO A 191 11.97 14.77 5.71
N GLU A 192 12.26 15.20 4.48
CA GLU A 192 12.99 14.37 3.51
C GLU A 192 14.37 13.95 4.02
N GLU A 193 15.05 14.80 4.80
CA GLU A 193 16.34 14.48 5.41
C GLU A 193 16.29 13.28 6.36
N ASP A 194 15.14 13.01 6.99
CA ASP A 194 14.98 11.87 7.89
C ASP A 194 14.96 10.54 7.13
N TRP A 195 14.57 10.56 5.86
CA TRP A 195 14.61 9.40 4.96
C TRP A 195 16.03 9.02 4.52
N ARG A 196 17.03 9.90 4.71
CA ARG A 196 18.43 9.66 4.36
C ARG A 196 19.21 8.89 5.45
N ASP A 197 18.66 8.76 6.66
CA ASP A 197 19.21 7.92 7.73
C ASP A 197 18.60 6.50 7.67
N ALA A 198 19.05 5.76 6.65
CA ALA A 198 18.40 4.58 6.09
C ALA A 198 17.95 3.50 7.10
N VAL A 199 18.83 3.13 8.02
CA VAL A 199 18.55 2.00 8.93
C VAL A 199 17.62 2.41 10.06
N GLN A 200 17.58 3.70 10.41
CA GLN A 200 16.82 4.16 11.57
C GLN A 200 15.37 4.45 11.24
N ILE A 201 15.07 5.18 10.15
CA ILE A 201 13.69 5.63 9.88
C ILE A 201 12.72 4.47 9.67
N ILE A 202 13.11 3.46 8.88
CA ILE A 202 12.29 2.28 8.61
C ILE A 202 11.98 1.53 9.91
N GLY A 203 12.99 1.35 10.78
CA GLY A 203 12.81 0.73 12.10
C GLY A 203 11.80 1.49 12.97
N TRP A 204 11.87 2.82 13.00
CA TRP A 204 10.92 3.64 13.77
C TRP A 204 9.51 3.61 13.20
N LEU A 205 9.36 3.66 11.87
CA LEU A 205 8.06 3.55 11.21
C LEU A 205 7.36 2.24 11.60
N TYR A 206 8.06 1.10 11.51
CA TYR A 206 7.49 -0.18 11.90
C TYR A 206 7.19 -0.27 13.39
N GLN A 207 8.13 0.18 14.24
CA GLN A 207 7.93 0.19 15.68
C GLN A 207 6.68 1.00 16.07
N TYR A 208 6.49 2.18 15.46
CA TYR A 208 5.37 3.05 15.79
C TYR A 208 4.06 2.58 15.16
N TYR A 209 4.07 2.03 13.95
CA TYR A 209 2.91 1.39 13.35
C TYR A 209 2.36 0.28 14.25
N ASN A 210 3.24 -0.55 14.84
CA ASN A 210 2.83 -1.65 15.71
C ASN A 210 2.53 -1.25 17.16
N THR A 211 2.55 0.05 17.51
CA THR A 211 2.33 0.49 18.89
C THR A 211 0.94 0.14 19.42
N GLU A 212 -0.11 0.36 18.63
CA GLU A 212 -1.50 0.09 19.03
C GLU A 212 -1.81 -1.41 19.23
N PRO A 213 -1.49 -2.31 18.28
CA PRO A 213 -1.73 -3.74 18.48
C PRO A 213 -0.90 -4.29 19.64
N LYS A 214 0.34 -3.83 19.80
CA LYS A 214 1.20 -4.20 20.92
C LYS A 214 0.58 -3.81 22.27
N ASN A 215 0.04 -2.59 22.37
CA ASN A 215 -0.67 -2.15 23.58
C ASN A 215 -1.93 -2.98 23.85
N ALA A 216 -2.68 -3.37 22.82
CA ALA A 216 -3.86 -4.22 22.95
C ALA A 216 -3.51 -5.61 23.51
N VAL A 217 -2.44 -6.23 23.01
CA VAL A 217 -1.92 -7.51 23.53
C VAL A 217 -1.52 -7.40 25.01
N PHE A 218 -0.80 -6.34 25.38
CA PHE A 218 -0.41 -6.11 26.78
C PHE A 218 -1.61 -5.85 27.71
N ALA A 219 -2.64 -5.17 27.21
CA ALA A 219 -3.87 -4.91 27.97
C ALA A 219 -4.74 -6.17 28.15
N ALA A 220 -4.68 -7.11 27.20
CA ALA A 220 -5.50 -8.33 27.20
C ALA A 220 -5.13 -9.36 28.30
N LYS A 221 -3.97 -9.23 28.97
CA LYS A 221 -3.52 -10.03 30.14
C LYS A 221 -3.59 -11.57 30.06
N ASP A 222 -3.96 -12.18 28.92
CA ASP A 222 -4.02 -13.63 28.73
C ASP A 222 -2.95 -14.13 27.74
N LYS A 223 -2.57 -15.41 27.89
CA LYS A 223 -1.48 -16.09 27.15
C LYS A 223 -1.51 -15.77 25.65
N VAL A 224 -0.43 -15.11 25.19
CA VAL A 224 -0.09 -14.86 23.77
C VAL A 224 -0.43 -16.09 22.93
N LYS A 225 -1.42 -15.96 22.03
CA LYS A 225 -1.73 -17.00 21.04
C LYS A 225 -0.72 -16.92 19.91
N LYS A 226 -0.56 -17.99 19.11
CA LYS A 226 0.40 -18.01 17.99
C LYS A 226 0.17 -16.90 16.97
N GLU A 227 -1.06 -16.42 16.86
CA GLU A 227 -1.48 -15.31 15.99
C GLU A 227 -0.98 -13.94 16.49
N ASP A 228 -0.64 -13.79 17.77
CA ASP A 228 -0.19 -12.53 18.40
C ASP A 228 1.33 -12.31 18.29
N ILE A 229 2.07 -13.28 17.75
CA ILE A 229 3.55 -13.27 17.69
C ILE A 229 4.08 -12.10 16.84
N PRO A 230 3.53 -11.77 15.66
CA PRO A 230 3.98 -10.61 14.87
C PRO A 230 3.78 -9.26 15.57
N ALA A 231 2.81 -9.16 16.50
CA ALA A 231 2.53 -7.94 17.27
C ALA A 231 3.36 -7.82 18.56
N ALA A 232 3.96 -8.92 19.03
CA ALA A 232 4.67 -9.00 20.31
C ALA A 232 6.18 -8.73 20.21
N THR A 233 6.79 -8.95 19.04
CA THR A 233 8.20 -8.60 18.73
C THR A 233 8.30 -7.17 18.22
#